data_AF-A0A9X8XI81-F1
#
_entry.id   AF-A0A9X8XI81-F1
#
_cell.length_a   1.000
_cell.length_b   1.000
_cell.length_c   1.000
_cell.angle_alpha   90.00
_cell.angle_beta   90.00
_cell.angle_gamma   90.00
#
_symmetry.space_group_name_H-M   'P 1'
#
loop_
_entity.id
_entity.type
_entity.pdbx_description
1 polymer ?
#
loop_
_entity_poly.entity_id
_entity_poly.type
_entity_poly.pdbx_seq_one_letter_code
_entity_poly.pdbx_strand_id
1 'polypeptide(L)'
;MKKKPIKLNDEQLLLEASQLSDTYHQLTLELFDQVIERIKVRGSASLADNPYLWQANKLHEAGLLNADNIKLIAKYSGVAEAQLRHVIENEGFKIYKNTSEQLEEALGRESGVSGNIQDDLSNYARQAIDDVHNLINTTLPISVIGTYQGIIQDAVAGVVTGLKTPDQAINQTVIKWFKKGFYGFTDKAGRKWRADSYARTVINTTTWRVFNEAKEAPAREFGIDTFYYSKKATAREMCAPLQHQIVTTGEAREEEGIKILALSDYRHGEPDGCLGINCKHTKTPFVVGVNSKPELPEHLKNITPAQAKANANAQAKQRAIERSIRKSKELLHVAKQLGDKELISQYQSDVSSKRDALNYLINNNAFLHRYQAREKRYNNPYTKTQSEVEVRKEKAKLDKRRDVESAIIGVETSEGIPLKITKHLAERAVLRNIAPIDIVDSIREPLKIAPIKYDNLDRPSQKYIGKRVSTVINPIDGNIVTVYATSTRIRKKYGGNR
;
A
#
# COMPACT_ATOMS: atom_id res chain seq x y z
N MET A 1 20.29 8.97 -36.54
CA MET A 1 19.88 7.80 -35.73
C MET A 1 18.36 7.78 -35.59
N LYS A 2 17.72 6.60 -35.59
CA LYS A 2 16.27 6.49 -35.34
C LYS A 2 16.03 6.73 -33.84
N LYS A 3 15.25 7.76 -33.50
CA LYS A 3 14.94 8.13 -32.09
C LYS A 3 14.27 6.94 -31.37
N LYS A 4 14.64 6.73 -30.10
CA LYS A 4 14.09 5.64 -29.28
C LYS A 4 12.80 6.09 -28.59
N PRO A 5 11.69 5.33 -28.66
CA PRO A 5 10.48 5.66 -27.91
C PRO A 5 10.77 5.59 -26.40
N ILE A 6 10.22 6.52 -25.62
CA ILE A 6 10.28 6.41 -24.16
C ILE A 6 9.47 5.19 -23.69
N LYS A 7 9.95 4.52 -22.63
CA LYS A 7 9.17 3.48 -21.95
C LYS A 7 8.34 4.12 -20.85
N LEU A 8 7.08 3.72 -20.73
CA LEU A 8 6.21 4.17 -19.64
C LEU A 8 6.27 3.12 -18.53
N ASN A 9 6.68 3.53 -17.33
CA ASN A 9 6.73 2.62 -16.18
C ASN A 9 5.32 2.22 -15.73
N ASP A 10 5.18 0.97 -15.30
CA ASP A 10 3.94 0.39 -14.81
C ASP A 10 3.38 1.16 -13.61
N GLU A 11 2.08 1.47 -13.63
CA GLU A 11 1.37 2.18 -12.54
C GLU A 11 1.05 1.25 -11.33
N GLN A 12 1.78 0.14 -11.16
CA GLN A 12 1.55 -0.86 -10.11
C GLN A 12 1.60 -0.25 -8.71
N LEU A 13 2.59 0.60 -8.44
CA LEU A 13 2.75 1.33 -7.18
C LEU A 13 1.48 2.12 -6.82
N LEU A 14 0.90 2.85 -7.79
CA LEU A 14 -0.32 3.65 -7.60
C LEU A 14 -1.56 2.77 -7.36
N LEU A 15 -1.63 1.63 -8.05
CA LEU A 15 -2.71 0.66 -7.89
C LEU A 15 -2.70 0.05 -6.49
N GLU A 16 -1.55 -0.44 -6.04
CA GLU A 16 -1.40 -1.05 -4.72
C GLU A 16 -1.65 -0.05 -3.59
N ALA A 17 -1.20 1.20 -3.72
CA ALA A 17 -1.50 2.27 -2.77
C ALA A 17 -3.02 2.55 -2.66
N SER A 18 -3.74 2.51 -3.79
CA SER A 18 -5.19 2.67 -3.77
C SER A 18 -5.89 1.50 -3.08
N GLN A 19 -5.40 0.27 -3.27
CA GLN A 19 -5.97 -0.91 -2.61
C GLN A 19 -5.72 -0.87 -1.10
N LEU A 20 -4.51 -0.49 -0.70
CA LEU A 20 -4.16 -0.25 0.69
C LEU A 20 -5.06 0.82 1.30
N SER A 21 -5.27 1.95 0.62
CA SER A 21 -6.18 3.00 1.11
C SER A 21 -7.61 2.49 1.36
N ASP A 22 -8.08 1.53 0.56
CA ASP A 22 -9.42 0.95 0.70
C ASP A 22 -9.53 0.00 1.92
N THR A 23 -8.42 -0.55 2.44
CA THR A 23 -8.44 -1.37 3.67
C THR A 23 -8.82 -0.55 4.89
N TYR A 24 -8.42 0.71 4.95
CA TYR A 24 -8.77 1.64 6.04
C TYR A 24 -10.25 1.97 6.04
N HIS A 25 -10.83 2.16 4.86
CA HIS A 25 -12.27 2.34 4.74
C HIS A 25 -13.01 1.09 5.24
N GLN A 26 -12.58 -0.10 4.83
CA GLN A 26 -13.13 -1.37 5.34
C GLN A 26 -13.02 -1.46 6.88
N LEU A 27 -11.86 -1.15 7.47
CA LEU A 27 -11.65 -1.12 8.92
C LEU A 27 -12.70 -0.24 9.62
N THR A 28 -12.90 1.00 9.15
CA THR A 28 -13.87 1.90 9.77
C THR A 28 -15.31 1.40 9.68
N LEU A 29 -15.66 0.66 8.62
CA LEU A 29 -16.99 0.07 8.50
C LEU A 29 -17.16 -1.12 9.46
N GLU A 30 -16.14 -1.97 9.60
CA GLU A 30 -16.17 -3.10 10.55
C GLU A 30 -16.17 -2.65 12.01
N LEU A 31 -15.46 -1.57 12.35
CA LEU A 31 -15.55 -0.92 13.67
C LEU A 31 -16.96 -0.38 13.94
N PHE A 32 -17.63 0.18 12.93
CA PHE A 32 -19.04 0.60 13.06
C PHE A 32 -19.97 -0.60 13.21
N ASP A 33 -19.71 -1.70 12.52
CA ASP A 33 -20.46 -2.94 12.67
C ASP A 33 -20.39 -3.42 14.14
N GLN A 34 -19.20 -3.39 14.78
CA GLN A 34 -19.02 -3.71 16.20
C GLN A 34 -19.79 -2.76 17.13
N VAL A 35 -19.80 -1.44 16.84
CA VAL A 35 -20.60 -0.45 17.59
C VAL A 35 -22.08 -0.80 17.54
N ILE A 36 -22.61 -1.12 16.35
CA ILE A 36 -24.03 -1.46 16.15
C ILE A 36 -24.39 -2.75 16.87
N GLU A 37 -23.56 -3.78 16.76
CA GLU A 37 -23.75 -5.07 17.45
C GLU A 37 -23.88 -4.86 18.96
N ARG A 38 -23.00 -4.04 19.56
CA ARG A 38 -23.05 -3.73 20.99
C ARG A 38 -24.27 -2.92 21.39
N ILE A 39 -24.69 -1.95 20.58
CA ILE A 39 -25.91 -1.15 20.86
C ILE A 39 -27.17 -2.04 20.86
N LYS A 40 -27.23 -3.03 19.96
CA LYS A 40 -28.40 -3.90 19.81
C LYS A 40 -28.58 -4.91 20.94
N VAL A 41 -27.51 -5.35 21.59
CA VAL A 41 -27.61 -6.25 22.76
C VAL A 41 -28.48 -5.57 23.82
N ARG A 42 -29.57 -6.20 24.30
CA ARG A 42 -30.50 -5.54 25.26
C ARG A 42 -30.94 -4.15 24.76
N GLY A 43 -31.42 -4.11 23.52
CA GLY A 43 -31.69 -2.91 22.73
C GLY A 43 -32.88 -2.05 23.19
N SER A 44 -33.85 -1.82 22.29
CA SER A 44 -34.93 -0.86 22.49
C SER A 44 -35.89 -1.17 23.65
N ALA A 45 -36.14 -2.45 23.94
CA ALA A 45 -36.98 -2.86 25.07
C ALA A 45 -36.42 -2.36 26.41
N SER A 46 -35.13 -2.62 26.69
CA SER A 46 -34.49 -2.16 27.93
C SER A 46 -34.34 -0.64 27.99
N LEU A 47 -34.20 0.03 26.83
CA LEU A 47 -34.23 1.49 26.74
C LEU A 47 -35.63 2.04 27.07
N ALA A 48 -36.70 1.34 26.68
CA ALA A 48 -38.07 1.70 27.03
C ALA A 48 -38.33 1.56 28.54
N ASP A 49 -37.85 0.45 29.13
CA ASP A 49 -38.11 0.10 30.54
C ASP A 49 -37.46 1.09 31.51
N ASN A 50 -36.16 1.37 31.34
CA ASN A 50 -35.44 2.33 32.17
C ASN A 50 -34.25 2.93 31.38
N PRO A 51 -34.43 4.13 30.78
CA PRO A 51 -33.41 4.74 29.94
C PRO A 51 -32.05 4.96 30.64
N TYR A 52 -32.06 5.30 31.92
CA TYR A 52 -30.82 5.58 32.68
C TYR A 52 -30.09 4.29 33.06
N LEU A 53 -30.82 3.22 33.42
CA LEU A 53 -30.22 1.90 33.64
C LEU A 53 -29.65 1.34 32.33
N TRP A 54 -30.37 1.50 31.22
CA TRP A 54 -29.87 1.14 29.90
C TRP A 54 -28.57 1.89 29.57
N GLN A 55 -28.54 3.21 29.81
CA GLN A 55 -27.35 4.03 29.62
C GLN A 55 -26.17 3.53 30.45
N ALA A 56 -26.36 3.27 31.74
CA ALA A 56 -25.31 2.79 32.63
C ALA A 56 -24.75 1.43 32.18
N ASN A 57 -25.63 0.50 31.80
CA ASN A 57 -25.24 -0.81 31.29
C ASN A 57 -24.43 -0.69 29.99
N LYS A 58 -24.86 0.17 29.06
CA LYS A 58 -24.13 0.39 27.80
C LYS A 58 -22.77 1.04 28.03
N LEU A 59 -22.67 2.01 28.93
CA LEU A 59 -21.38 2.60 29.29
C LEU A 59 -20.44 1.59 29.95
N HIS A 60 -20.96 0.65 30.75
CA HIS A 60 -20.17 -0.45 31.29
C HIS A 60 -19.64 -1.41 30.20
N GLU A 61 -20.44 -1.66 29.16
CA GLU A 61 -20.03 -2.48 27.99
C GLU A 61 -18.95 -1.81 27.12
N ALA A 62 -18.68 -0.51 27.28
CA ALA A 62 -17.68 0.22 26.48
C ALA A 62 -16.25 -0.37 26.61
N GLY A 63 -15.92 -0.97 27.75
CA GLY A 63 -14.63 -1.65 27.96
C GLY A 63 -14.45 -2.88 27.06
N LEU A 64 -15.51 -3.67 26.88
CA LEU A 64 -15.51 -4.84 25.98
C LEU A 64 -15.41 -4.39 24.52
N LEU A 65 -16.16 -3.36 24.13
CA LEU A 65 -16.06 -2.74 22.81
C LEU A 65 -14.62 -2.28 22.54
N ASN A 66 -13.97 -1.64 23.51
CA ASN A 66 -12.58 -1.19 23.36
C ASN A 66 -11.62 -2.36 23.10
N ALA A 67 -11.75 -3.47 23.85
CA ALA A 67 -10.90 -4.65 23.68
C ALA A 67 -11.04 -5.27 22.28
N ASP A 68 -12.26 -5.37 21.75
CA ASP A 68 -12.51 -5.91 20.41
C ASP A 68 -12.02 -4.98 19.30
N ASN A 69 -12.22 -3.66 19.48
CA ASN A 69 -11.71 -2.64 18.57
C ASN A 69 -10.19 -2.69 18.46
N ILE A 70 -9.48 -2.81 19.59
CA ILE A 70 -8.01 -2.88 19.63
C ILE A 70 -7.51 -4.11 18.85
N LYS A 71 -8.15 -5.28 19.01
CA LYS A 71 -7.80 -6.50 18.27
C LYS A 71 -8.00 -6.31 16.75
N LEU A 72 -9.13 -5.74 16.35
CA LEU A 72 -9.44 -5.49 14.94
C LEU A 72 -8.45 -4.50 14.34
N ILE A 73 -8.17 -3.40 15.05
CA ILE A 73 -7.19 -2.39 14.65
C ILE A 73 -5.80 -3.03 14.49
N ALA A 74 -5.31 -3.76 15.48
CA ALA A 74 -3.99 -4.40 15.43
C ALA A 74 -3.84 -5.35 14.22
N LYS A 75 -4.90 -6.12 13.93
CA LYS A 75 -4.97 -7.01 12.76
C LYS A 75 -4.80 -6.25 11.44
N TYR A 76 -5.43 -5.08 11.30
CA TYR A 76 -5.30 -4.25 10.10
C TYR A 76 -3.94 -3.55 10.02
N SER A 77 -3.48 -2.98 11.13
CA SER A 77 -2.21 -2.24 11.22
C SER A 77 -1.02 -3.09 10.74
N GLY A 78 -0.91 -4.35 11.16
CA GLY A 78 0.21 -5.21 10.77
C GLY A 78 0.26 -5.55 9.27
N VAL A 79 -0.90 -5.74 8.63
CA VAL A 79 -0.98 -5.98 7.17
C VAL A 79 -0.74 -4.68 6.41
N ALA A 80 -1.30 -3.57 6.89
CA ALA A 80 -1.20 -2.29 6.24
C ALA A 80 0.23 -1.72 6.26
N GLU A 81 0.96 -1.87 7.38
CA GLU A 81 2.36 -1.47 7.48
C GLU A 81 3.23 -2.25 6.49
N ALA A 82 3.10 -3.59 6.48
CA ALA A 82 3.86 -4.44 5.57
C ALA A 82 3.60 -4.09 4.09
N GLN A 83 2.34 -3.82 3.74
CA GLN A 83 1.98 -3.40 2.39
C GLN A 83 2.52 -1.99 2.07
N LEU A 84 2.43 -1.04 3.01
CA LEU A 84 2.89 0.33 2.78
C LEU A 84 4.40 0.39 2.54
N ARG A 85 5.19 -0.34 3.34
CA ARG A 85 6.64 -0.50 3.11
C ARG A 85 6.91 -1.07 1.73
N HIS A 86 6.20 -2.12 1.33
CA HIS A 86 6.38 -2.72 0.01
C HIS A 86 6.08 -1.75 -1.14
N VAL A 87 4.95 -1.05 -1.06
CA VAL A 87 4.53 -0.08 -2.08
C VAL A 87 5.54 1.05 -2.24
N ILE A 88 6.09 1.56 -1.12
CA ILE A 88 7.01 2.68 -1.17
C ILE A 88 8.44 2.23 -1.50
N GLU A 89 8.98 1.30 -0.72
CA GLU A 89 10.39 0.91 -0.79
C GLU A 89 10.65 0.01 -2.00
N ASN A 90 9.88 -1.07 -2.19
CA ASN A 90 10.15 -2.03 -3.26
C ASN A 90 9.64 -1.55 -4.61
N GLU A 91 8.36 -1.16 -4.72
CA GLU A 91 7.82 -0.71 -6.01
C GLU A 91 8.42 0.64 -6.42
N GLY A 92 8.71 1.53 -5.46
CA GLY A 92 9.44 2.77 -5.71
C GLY A 92 10.85 2.50 -6.24
N PHE A 93 11.59 1.57 -5.61
CA PHE A 93 12.93 1.21 -6.07
C PHE A 93 12.93 0.53 -7.45
N LYS A 94 11.91 -0.28 -7.77
CA LYS A 94 11.74 -0.84 -9.13
C LYS A 94 11.56 0.26 -10.17
N ILE A 95 10.74 1.28 -9.87
CA ILE A 95 10.55 2.43 -10.76
C ILE A 95 11.88 3.16 -10.96
N TYR A 96 12.64 3.38 -9.88
CA TYR A 96 13.98 3.97 -9.96
C TYR A 96 14.90 3.16 -10.86
N LYS A 97 15.03 1.86 -10.60
CA LYS A 97 15.92 0.97 -11.37
C LYS A 97 15.54 0.95 -12.85
N ASN A 98 14.26 0.74 -13.16
CA ASN A 98 13.78 0.72 -14.54
C ASN A 98 14.01 2.06 -15.26
N THR A 99 13.90 3.18 -14.53
CA THR A 99 14.15 4.50 -15.09
C THR A 99 15.64 4.74 -15.33
N SER A 100 16.48 4.30 -14.41
CA SER A 100 17.95 4.39 -14.55
C SER A 100 18.44 3.57 -15.74
N GLU A 101 18.03 2.29 -15.84
CA GLU A 101 18.37 1.41 -16.97
C GLU A 101 17.93 2.02 -18.33
N GLN A 102 16.78 2.70 -18.37
CA GLN A 102 16.32 3.40 -19.58
C GLN A 102 17.23 4.57 -19.99
N LEU A 103 17.72 5.32 -19.01
CA LEU A 103 18.61 6.46 -19.24
C LEU A 103 20.01 5.99 -19.64
N GLU A 104 20.52 4.92 -19.01
CA GLU A 104 21.77 4.26 -19.42
C GLU A 104 21.71 3.81 -20.88
N GLU A 105 20.62 3.14 -21.27
CA GLU A 105 20.40 2.67 -22.64
C GLU A 105 20.25 3.83 -23.65
N ALA A 106 19.70 4.96 -23.22
CA ALA A 106 19.50 6.14 -24.06
C ALA A 106 20.81 6.93 -24.26
N LEU A 107 21.60 7.08 -23.20
CA LEU A 107 22.82 7.91 -23.20
C LEU A 107 24.09 7.11 -23.53
N GLY A 108 24.04 5.78 -23.47
CA GLY A 108 25.21 4.92 -23.73
C GLY A 108 26.30 5.03 -22.66
N ARG A 109 25.92 5.40 -21.43
CA ARG A 109 26.85 5.50 -20.28
C ARG A 109 26.13 5.06 -19.00
N GLU A 110 26.88 4.46 -18.08
CA GLU A 110 26.40 4.17 -16.73
C GLU A 110 26.29 5.46 -15.90
N SER A 111 25.44 5.44 -14.85
CA SER A 111 25.40 6.55 -13.90
C SER A 111 26.70 6.60 -13.10
N GLY A 112 27.40 7.73 -13.14
CA GLY A 112 28.59 7.97 -12.32
C GLY A 112 28.27 8.39 -10.88
N VAL A 113 26.99 8.58 -10.56
CA VAL A 113 26.50 9.06 -9.25
C VAL A 113 25.42 8.10 -8.77
N SER A 114 25.70 7.33 -7.72
CA SER A 114 24.67 6.54 -7.03
C SER A 114 24.08 7.39 -5.91
N GLY A 115 22.86 7.89 -6.10
CA GLY A 115 22.09 8.44 -5.00
C GLY A 115 21.60 7.32 -4.07
N ASN A 116 21.57 7.56 -2.75
CA ASN A 116 20.98 6.63 -1.78
C ASN A 116 19.44 6.68 -1.81
N ILE A 117 18.82 6.47 -2.98
CA ILE A 117 17.37 6.48 -3.14
C ILE A 117 16.67 5.52 -2.18
N GLN A 118 17.31 4.41 -1.81
CA GLN A 118 16.75 3.47 -0.83
C GLN A 118 16.54 4.12 0.54
N ASP A 119 17.46 4.96 1.00
CA ASP A 119 17.33 5.67 2.27
C ASP A 119 16.17 6.68 2.21
N ASP A 120 16.03 7.39 1.09
CA ASP A 120 14.93 8.33 0.86
C ASP A 120 13.57 7.63 0.83
N LEU A 121 13.47 6.50 0.11
CA LEU A 121 12.26 5.69 0.08
C LEU A 121 11.91 5.13 1.46
N SER A 122 12.89 4.63 2.21
CA SER A 122 12.69 4.18 3.59
C SER A 122 12.31 5.32 4.54
N ASN A 123 12.80 6.55 4.31
CA ASN A 123 12.37 7.74 5.05
C ASN A 123 10.90 8.07 4.74
N TYR A 124 10.48 8.08 3.47
CA TYR A 124 9.08 8.30 3.08
C TYR A 124 8.15 7.23 3.64
N ALA A 125 8.57 5.96 3.60
CA ALA A 125 7.80 4.86 4.16
C ALA A 125 7.61 5.05 5.67
N ARG A 126 8.70 5.31 6.42
CA ARG A 126 8.63 5.58 7.86
C ARG A 126 7.70 6.73 8.19
N GLN A 127 7.83 7.86 7.51
CA GLN A 127 6.97 9.02 7.74
C GLN A 127 5.48 8.69 7.54
N ALA A 128 5.13 8.05 6.41
CA ALA A 128 3.74 7.71 6.14
C ALA A 128 3.20 6.64 7.10
N ILE A 129 4.04 5.69 7.50
CA ILE A 129 3.72 4.67 8.50
C ILE A 129 3.46 5.32 9.85
N ASP A 130 4.28 6.27 10.29
CA ASP A 130 4.12 6.99 11.55
C ASP A 130 2.85 7.86 11.56
N ASP A 131 2.61 8.62 10.49
CA ASP A 131 1.41 9.45 10.33
C ASP A 131 0.13 8.60 10.42
N VAL A 132 0.14 7.45 9.75
CA VAL A 132 -1.01 6.55 9.71
C VAL A 132 -1.12 5.70 10.98
N HIS A 133 -0.02 5.32 11.63
CA HIS A 133 -0.05 4.62 12.91
C HIS A 133 -0.57 5.49 14.03
N ASN A 134 -0.12 6.74 14.13
CA ASN A 134 -0.62 7.68 15.13
C ASN A 134 -2.14 7.82 14.99
N LEU A 135 -2.62 7.98 13.77
CA LEU A 135 -4.04 7.97 13.44
C LEU A 135 -4.76 6.69 13.92
N ILE A 136 -4.31 5.51 13.47
CA ILE A 136 -5.04 4.27 13.70
C ILE A 136 -4.98 3.85 15.17
N ASN A 137 -3.79 3.91 15.78
CA ASN A 137 -3.56 3.28 17.08
C ASN A 137 -3.91 4.21 18.24
N THR A 138 -4.10 5.51 17.99
CA THR A 138 -4.42 6.48 19.06
C THR A 138 -5.79 7.13 18.87
N THR A 139 -6.00 7.91 17.80
CA THR A 139 -7.21 8.73 17.66
C THR A 139 -8.43 7.93 17.27
N LEU A 140 -8.27 6.89 16.44
CA LEU A 140 -9.37 6.06 15.99
C LEU A 140 -10.07 5.32 17.15
N PRO A 141 -9.38 4.58 18.06
CA PRO A 141 -10.02 3.96 19.22
C PRO A 141 -10.83 4.96 20.06
N ILE A 142 -10.25 6.13 20.34
CA ILE A 142 -10.91 7.21 21.09
C ILE A 142 -12.16 7.67 20.35
N SER A 143 -12.08 7.86 19.03
CA SER A 143 -13.23 8.26 18.23
C SER A 143 -14.33 7.20 18.18
N VAL A 144 -13.98 5.91 18.20
CA VAL A 144 -14.99 4.83 18.22
C VAL A 144 -15.73 4.83 19.55
N ILE A 145 -15.01 4.93 20.68
CA ILE A 145 -15.63 5.00 22.02
C ILE A 145 -16.50 6.26 22.15
N GLY A 146 -16.00 7.42 21.72
CA GLY A 146 -16.79 8.66 21.75
C GLY A 146 -18.04 8.59 20.87
N THR A 147 -17.97 7.88 19.73
CA THR A 147 -19.15 7.64 18.89
C THR A 147 -20.17 6.75 19.59
N TYR A 148 -19.72 5.66 20.21
CA TYR A 148 -20.59 4.76 20.98
C TYR A 148 -21.28 5.49 22.13
N GLN A 149 -20.53 6.26 22.92
CA GLN A 149 -21.06 7.10 24.00
C GLN A 149 -22.06 8.14 23.50
N GLY A 150 -21.73 8.81 22.38
CA GLY A 150 -22.61 9.79 21.76
C GLY A 150 -23.93 9.20 21.26
N ILE A 151 -23.91 7.97 20.73
CA ILE A 151 -25.14 7.26 20.35
C ILE A 151 -26.01 6.97 21.57
N ILE A 152 -25.42 6.49 22.67
CA ILE A 152 -26.14 6.20 23.91
C ILE A 152 -26.81 7.47 24.45
N GLN A 153 -26.04 8.55 24.56
CA GLN A 153 -26.53 9.85 25.07
C GLN A 153 -27.67 10.41 24.23
N ASP A 154 -27.50 10.46 22.90
CA ASP A 154 -28.51 10.97 21.98
C ASP A 154 -29.79 10.11 21.99
N ALA A 155 -29.65 8.77 22.08
CA ALA A 155 -30.80 7.87 22.13
C ALA A 155 -31.61 8.05 23.43
N VAL A 156 -30.93 8.09 24.58
CA VAL A 156 -31.56 8.32 25.89
C VAL A 156 -32.29 9.67 25.90
N ALA A 157 -31.64 10.74 25.43
CA ALA A 157 -32.26 12.06 25.35
C ALA A 157 -33.53 12.04 24.47
N GLY A 158 -33.50 11.35 23.34
CA GLY A 158 -34.67 11.22 22.45
C GLY A 158 -35.86 10.54 23.10
N VAL A 159 -35.62 9.53 23.93
CA VAL A 159 -36.68 8.79 24.66
C VAL A 159 -37.19 9.59 25.86
N VAL A 160 -36.28 10.10 26.70
CA VAL A 160 -36.64 10.84 27.93
C VAL A 160 -37.42 12.11 27.63
N THR A 161 -37.13 12.78 26.52
CA THR A 161 -37.87 13.98 26.09
C THR A 161 -39.21 13.66 25.42
N GLY A 162 -39.54 12.38 25.18
CA GLY A 162 -40.75 11.96 24.48
C GLY A 162 -40.75 12.29 22.98
N LEU A 163 -39.64 12.79 22.43
CA LEU A 163 -39.53 13.17 21.01
C LEU A 163 -39.44 11.96 20.08
N LYS A 164 -39.03 10.79 20.58
CA LYS A 164 -38.81 9.57 19.80
C LYS A 164 -39.23 8.33 20.56
N THR A 165 -39.74 7.33 19.84
CA THR A 165 -39.82 5.97 20.39
C THR A 165 -38.40 5.39 20.60
N PRO A 166 -38.22 4.39 21.48
CA PRO A 166 -36.92 3.75 21.70
C PRO A 166 -36.26 3.22 20.41
N ASP A 167 -37.02 2.60 19.51
CA ASP A 167 -36.52 2.14 18.22
C ASP A 167 -36.06 3.31 17.33
N GLN A 168 -36.88 4.36 17.23
CA GLN A 168 -36.53 5.56 16.46
C GLN A 168 -35.29 6.26 17.05
N ALA A 169 -35.19 6.30 18.38
CA ALA A 169 -34.08 6.91 19.10
C ALA A 169 -32.76 6.19 18.82
N ILE A 170 -32.75 4.85 18.84
CA ILE A 170 -31.57 4.06 18.48
C ILE A 170 -31.27 4.19 16.99
N ASN A 171 -32.22 3.88 16.12
CA ASN A 171 -31.97 3.72 14.68
C ASN A 171 -31.52 5.03 14.03
N GLN A 172 -32.24 6.12 14.27
CA GLN A 172 -31.91 7.41 13.67
C GLN A 172 -30.59 7.96 14.21
N THR A 173 -30.28 7.70 15.47
CA THR A 173 -29.03 8.14 16.09
C THR A 173 -27.85 7.35 15.55
N VAL A 174 -27.95 6.03 15.42
CA VAL A 174 -26.93 5.21 14.75
C VAL A 174 -26.67 5.73 13.33
N ILE A 175 -27.71 6.01 12.56
CA ILE A 175 -27.58 6.59 11.21
C ILE A 175 -26.89 7.96 11.24
N LYS A 176 -27.28 8.85 12.17
CA LYS A 176 -26.67 10.17 12.36
C LYS A 176 -25.17 10.05 12.62
N TRP A 177 -24.77 9.19 13.54
CA TRP A 177 -23.37 8.98 13.89
C TRP A 177 -22.58 8.25 12.79
N PHE A 178 -23.19 7.31 12.08
CA PHE A 178 -22.58 6.66 10.92
C PHE A 178 -22.32 7.64 9.76
N LYS A 179 -23.22 8.61 9.54
CA LYS A 179 -23.02 9.69 8.55
C LYS A 179 -21.83 10.58 8.95
N LYS A 180 -21.65 10.89 10.24
CA LYS A 180 -20.46 11.60 10.75
C LYS A 180 -19.19 10.77 10.56
N GLY A 181 -19.23 9.49 10.92
CA GLY A 181 -18.07 8.58 10.87
C GLY A 181 -17.09 8.79 12.03
N PHE A 182 -16.02 8.00 12.03
CA PHE A 182 -14.93 8.15 12.98
C PHE A 182 -13.93 9.20 12.51
N TYR A 183 -13.53 10.08 13.42
CA TYR A 183 -12.52 11.08 13.17
C TYR A 183 -11.14 10.52 13.48
N GLY A 184 -10.17 10.99 12.70
CA GLY A 184 -8.79 10.52 12.79
C GLY A 184 -7.77 11.63 13.01
N PHE A 185 -8.07 12.83 12.53
CA PHE A 185 -7.16 13.95 12.55
C PHE A 185 -7.93 15.25 12.69
N THR A 186 -7.37 16.22 13.41
CA THR A 186 -7.87 17.59 13.45
C THR A 186 -6.78 18.48 12.87
N ASP A 187 -7.09 19.25 11.83
CA ASP A 187 -6.10 20.11 11.21
C ASP A 187 -5.86 21.40 12.00
N LYS A 188 -4.87 22.19 11.56
CA LYS A 188 -4.50 23.47 12.19
C LYS A 188 -5.65 24.48 12.23
N ALA A 189 -6.66 24.33 11.36
CA ALA A 189 -7.85 25.17 11.33
C ALA A 189 -9.00 24.60 12.18
N GLY A 190 -8.75 23.55 12.98
CA GLY A 190 -9.74 22.91 13.84
C GLY A 190 -10.73 22.00 13.10
N ARG A 191 -10.54 21.74 11.80
CA ARG A 191 -11.45 20.88 11.04
C ARG A 191 -11.15 19.43 11.34
N LYS A 192 -12.19 18.66 11.63
CA LYS A 192 -12.10 17.22 11.91
C LYS A 192 -12.20 16.41 10.61
N TRP A 193 -11.20 15.58 10.37
CA TRP A 193 -11.10 14.70 9.21
C TRP A 193 -11.49 13.27 9.59
N ARG A 194 -12.28 12.61 8.72
CA ARG A 194 -12.60 11.18 8.91
C ARG A 194 -11.34 10.34 8.77
N ALA A 195 -11.22 9.29 9.60
CA ALA A 195 -10.02 8.46 9.68
C ALA A 195 -9.66 7.80 8.34
N ASP A 196 -10.66 7.23 7.64
CA ASP A 196 -10.49 6.61 6.33
C ASP A 196 -10.03 7.62 5.25
N SER A 197 -10.66 8.81 5.23
CA SER A 197 -10.27 9.89 4.33
C SER A 197 -8.86 10.40 4.58
N TYR A 198 -8.46 10.55 5.84
CA TYR A 198 -7.13 11.04 6.20
C TYR A 198 -6.04 10.02 5.85
N ALA A 199 -6.23 8.73 6.20
CA ALA A 199 -5.32 7.66 5.80
C ALA A 199 -5.14 7.61 4.28
N ARG A 200 -6.25 7.67 3.53
CA ARG A 200 -6.23 7.73 2.06
C ARG A 200 -5.43 8.92 1.55
N THR A 201 -5.55 10.10 2.16
CA THR A 201 -4.77 11.28 1.77
C THR A 201 -3.28 11.02 1.97
N VAL A 202 -2.86 10.62 3.17
CA VAL A 202 -1.43 10.37 3.50
C VAL A 202 -0.81 9.32 2.57
N ILE A 203 -1.51 8.20 2.35
CA ILE A 203 -1.04 7.12 1.48
C ILE A 203 -0.89 7.64 0.05
N ASN A 204 -1.91 8.30 -0.51
CA ASN A 204 -1.84 8.77 -1.90
C ASN A 204 -0.78 9.87 -2.09
N THR A 205 -0.68 10.84 -1.17
CA THR A 205 0.30 11.92 -1.30
C THR A 205 1.73 11.40 -1.22
N THR A 206 2.01 10.49 -0.28
CA THR A 206 3.33 9.87 -0.13
C THR A 206 3.66 9.01 -1.36
N THR A 207 2.72 8.18 -1.80
CA THR A 207 2.88 7.33 -2.98
C THR A 207 3.19 8.16 -4.23
N TRP A 208 2.49 9.27 -4.45
CA TRP A 208 2.77 10.16 -5.59
C TRP A 208 4.12 10.84 -5.49
N ARG A 209 4.54 11.25 -4.28
CA ARG A 209 5.87 11.81 -4.04
C ARG A 209 6.95 10.79 -4.39
N VAL A 210 6.82 9.56 -3.90
CA VAL A 210 7.71 8.43 -4.19
C VAL A 210 7.76 8.13 -5.68
N PHE A 211 6.61 8.07 -6.36
CA PHE A 211 6.55 7.82 -7.80
C PHE A 211 7.31 8.87 -8.61
N ASN A 212 7.15 10.15 -8.25
CA ASN A 212 7.84 11.23 -8.94
C ASN A 212 9.34 11.22 -8.61
N GLU A 213 9.70 11.08 -7.34
CA GLU A 213 11.10 11.05 -6.89
C GLU A 213 11.88 9.89 -7.51
N ALA A 214 11.28 8.70 -7.57
CA ALA A 214 11.88 7.54 -8.23
C ALA A 214 12.12 7.74 -9.73
N LYS A 215 11.44 8.69 -10.39
CA LYS A 215 11.69 9.05 -11.79
C LYS A 215 12.64 10.22 -11.95
N GLU A 216 12.61 11.17 -11.02
CA GLU A 216 13.44 12.37 -11.05
C GLU A 216 14.87 12.08 -10.58
N ALA A 217 15.07 11.20 -9.60
CA ALA A 217 16.39 10.90 -9.06
C ALA A 217 17.37 10.39 -10.14
N PRO A 218 17.04 9.36 -10.94
CA PRO A 218 17.92 8.95 -12.04
C PRO A 218 18.13 10.07 -13.06
N ALA A 219 17.08 10.81 -13.40
CA ALA A 219 17.21 11.92 -14.34
C ALA A 219 18.23 12.96 -13.86
N ARG A 220 18.20 13.33 -12.57
CA ARG A 220 19.19 14.23 -11.95
C ARG A 220 20.60 13.65 -11.96
N GLU A 221 20.76 12.35 -11.67
CA GLU A 221 22.07 11.66 -11.72
C GLU A 221 22.69 11.71 -13.13
N PHE A 222 21.86 11.64 -14.18
CA PHE A 222 22.30 11.77 -15.57
C PHE A 222 22.37 13.21 -16.09
N GLY A 223 22.02 14.21 -15.27
CA GLY A 223 21.99 15.63 -15.66
C GLY A 223 20.84 15.99 -16.61
N ILE A 224 19.76 15.20 -16.59
CA ILE A 224 18.56 15.40 -17.41
C ILE A 224 17.49 16.11 -16.57
N ASP A 225 17.08 17.29 -17.01
CA ASP A 225 16.02 18.09 -16.39
C ASP A 225 14.70 18.06 -17.18
N THR A 226 14.70 17.39 -18.35
CA THR A 226 13.58 17.30 -19.28
C THR A 226 12.78 16.02 -19.12
N PHE A 227 11.46 16.15 -19.23
CA PHE A 227 10.51 15.07 -19.07
C PHE A 227 9.39 15.15 -20.10
N TYR A 228 8.91 14.00 -20.56
CA TYR A 228 7.64 13.89 -21.27
C TYR A 228 6.48 13.93 -20.28
N TYR A 229 5.51 14.81 -20.53
CA TYR A 229 4.30 14.93 -19.70
C TYR A 229 3.14 14.11 -20.28
N SER A 230 2.63 13.15 -19.51
CA SER A 230 1.59 12.22 -19.96
C SER A 230 0.33 12.93 -20.49
N LYS A 231 -0.31 12.35 -21.50
CA LYS A 231 -1.65 12.76 -21.98
C LYS A 231 -2.72 11.84 -21.38
N LYS A 232 -3.83 12.42 -20.94
CA LYS A 232 -5.02 11.79 -20.37
C LYS A 232 -6.27 12.46 -20.92
N ALA A 233 -7.39 11.75 -20.86
CA ALA A 233 -8.67 12.25 -21.35
C ALA A 233 -9.22 13.44 -20.55
N THR A 234 -8.70 13.64 -19.33
CA THR A 234 -9.14 14.66 -18.37
C THR A 234 -7.92 15.40 -17.83
N ALA A 235 -7.96 16.73 -17.82
CA ALA A 235 -6.92 17.54 -17.19
C ALA A 235 -7.50 18.82 -16.60
N ARG A 236 -6.97 19.25 -15.46
CA ARG A 236 -7.25 20.58 -14.91
C ARG A 236 -6.56 21.67 -15.72
N GLU A 237 -6.90 22.92 -15.41
CA GLU A 237 -6.40 24.11 -16.09
C GLU A 237 -4.87 24.13 -16.26
N MET A 238 -4.12 24.01 -15.17
CA MET A 238 -2.66 24.07 -15.20
C MET A 238 -1.99 22.82 -15.82
N CYS A 239 -2.73 21.73 -16.03
CA CYS A 239 -2.20 20.51 -16.66
C CYS A 239 -2.54 20.41 -18.14
N ALA A 240 -3.65 21.02 -18.58
CA ALA A 240 -4.18 20.85 -19.92
C ALA A 240 -3.20 21.32 -21.03
N PRO A 241 -2.47 22.45 -20.88
CA PRO A 241 -1.47 22.88 -21.85
C PRO A 241 -0.23 21.99 -21.93
N LEU A 242 0.13 21.33 -20.82
CA LEU A 242 1.33 20.50 -20.73
C LEU A 242 1.17 19.13 -21.38
N GLN A 243 -0.06 18.69 -21.65
CA GLN A 243 -0.33 17.34 -22.13
C GLN A 243 0.39 17.03 -23.44
N HIS A 244 1.14 15.92 -23.46
CA HIS A 244 1.95 15.47 -24.60
C HIS A 244 3.07 16.45 -25.00
N GLN A 245 3.47 17.35 -24.10
CA GLN A 245 4.62 18.25 -24.29
C GLN A 245 5.85 17.74 -23.55
N ILE A 246 7.00 18.29 -23.93
CA ILE A 246 8.23 18.16 -23.16
C ILE A 246 8.26 19.30 -22.15
N VAL A 247 8.50 18.96 -20.91
CA VAL A 247 8.53 19.88 -19.78
C VAL A 247 9.88 19.81 -19.09
N THR A 248 10.26 20.85 -18.37
CA THR A 248 11.48 20.88 -17.57
C THR A 248 11.20 21.33 -16.13
N THR A 249 12.06 20.87 -15.23
CA THR A 249 12.16 21.39 -13.86
C THR A 249 12.99 22.68 -13.76
N GLY A 250 13.75 23.03 -14.80
CA GLY A 250 14.45 24.30 -14.95
C GLY A 250 13.64 25.35 -15.73
N GLU A 251 14.34 26.19 -16.48
CA GLU A 251 13.75 27.29 -17.26
C GLU A 251 13.25 26.84 -18.65
N ALA A 252 12.20 27.52 -19.12
CA ALA A 252 11.60 27.25 -20.43
C ALA A 252 12.60 27.61 -21.54
N ARG A 253 12.72 26.75 -22.54
CA ARG A 253 13.71 26.90 -23.61
C ARG A 253 13.30 26.15 -24.87
N GLU A 254 14.06 26.37 -25.94
CA GLU A 254 14.00 25.56 -27.15
C GLU A 254 15.31 24.79 -27.30
N GLU A 255 15.22 23.51 -27.58
CA GLU A 255 16.38 22.62 -27.70
C GLU A 255 16.12 21.66 -28.88
N GLU A 256 17.01 21.62 -29.86
CA GLU A 256 16.85 20.77 -31.07
C GLU A 256 15.50 20.98 -31.79
N GLY A 257 15.00 22.22 -31.84
CA GLY A 257 13.71 22.58 -32.44
C GLY A 257 12.48 22.11 -31.64
N ILE A 258 12.67 21.64 -30.41
CA ILE A 258 11.59 21.22 -29.50
C ILE A 258 11.39 22.31 -28.44
N LYS A 259 10.18 22.87 -28.39
CA LYS A 259 9.76 23.76 -27.30
C LYS A 259 9.61 22.97 -26.00
N ILE A 260 10.33 23.38 -24.95
CA ILE A 260 10.32 22.80 -23.61
C ILE A 260 9.66 23.80 -22.65
N LEU A 261 8.61 23.36 -21.95
CA LEU A 261 7.84 24.20 -21.04
C LEU A 261 8.35 24.06 -19.60
N ALA A 262 8.57 25.16 -18.88
CA ALA A 262 8.94 25.11 -17.48
C ALA A 262 7.74 24.73 -16.61
N LEU A 263 7.88 23.75 -15.72
CA LEU A 263 6.82 23.36 -14.81
C LEU A 263 6.46 24.49 -13.81
N SER A 264 7.42 25.34 -13.47
CA SER A 264 7.23 26.51 -12.59
C SER A 264 6.14 27.46 -13.10
N ASP A 265 6.07 27.69 -14.42
CA ASP A 265 5.07 28.54 -15.07
C ASP A 265 3.65 28.00 -14.89
N TYR A 266 3.55 26.71 -14.53
CA TYR A 266 2.31 26.00 -14.28
C TYR A 266 2.13 25.64 -12.80
N ARG A 267 2.73 26.40 -11.87
CA ARG A 267 2.55 26.26 -10.41
C ARG A 267 2.85 24.84 -9.91
N HIS A 268 3.95 24.27 -10.38
CA HIS A 268 4.37 22.90 -10.08
C HIS A 268 4.27 22.55 -8.59
N GLY A 269 3.54 21.48 -8.27
CA GLY A 269 3.40 20.96 -6.90
C GLY A 269 2.37 21.67 -6.03
N GLU A 270 1.88 22.85 -6.43
CA GLU A 270 0.84 23.56 -5.69
C GLU A 270 -0.52 22.84 -5.79
N PRO A 271 -1.43 22.98 -4.82
CA PRO A 271 -2.70 22.24 -4.79
C PRO A 271 -3.49 22.29 -6.10
N ASP A 272 -3.59 23.44 -6.75
CA ASP A 272 -4.29 23.66 -8.01
C ASP A 272 -3.36 23.70 -9.25
N GLY A 273 -2.04 23.76 -9.06
CA GLY A 273 -1.02 23.78 -10.12
C GLY A 273 -0.62 22.40 -10.64
N CYS A 274 0.19 22.29 -11.70
CA CYS A 274 0.53 21.00 -12.31
C CYS A 274 1.21 20.03 -11.33
N LEU A 275 0.96 18.72 -11.46
CA LEU A 275 1.46 17.68 -10.54
C LEU A 275 1.17 17.88 -9.02
N GLY A 276 0.28 18.81 -8.66
CA GLY A 276 -0.25 18.95 -7.29
C GLY A 276 -1.28 17.89 -6.86
N ILE A 277 -2.02 18.19 -5.78
CA ILE A 277 -2.93 17.23 -5.12
C ILE A 277 -3.95 16.60 -6.08
N ASN A 278 -4.15 15.28 -5.96
CA ASN A 278 -5.06 14.46 -6.79
C ASN A 278 -4.75 14.45 -8.30
N CYS A 279 -3.68 15.09 -8.77
CA CYS A 279 -3.23 14.94 -10.14
C CYS A 279 -2.80 13.51 -10.38
N LYS A 280 -3.13 12.98 -11.57
CA LYS A 280 -2.66 11.66 -12.00
C LYS A 280 -1.67 11.70 -13.14
N HIS A 281 -1.34 12.89 -13.64
CA HIS A 281 -0.35 13.00 -14.70
C HIS A 281 0.99 12.53 -14.17
N THR A 282 1.69 11.79 -15.02
CA THR A 282 3.06 11.35 -14.75
C THR A 282 3.99 12.12 -15.66
N LYS A 283 5.19 12.41 -15.17
CA LYS A 283 6.31 12.80 -16.00
C LYS A 283 7.26 11.61 -16.15
N THR A 284 7.88 11.47 -17.30
CA THR A 284 8.85 10.41 -17.61
C THR A 284 10.09 11.07 -18.18
N PRO A 285 11.31 10.76 -17.73
CA PRO A 285 12.52 11.38 -18.25
C PRO A 285 12.59 11.30 -19.78
N PHE A 286 13.07 12.38 -20.40
CA PHE A 286 13.11 12.52 -21.84
C PHE A 286 14.42 13.17 -22.27
N VAL A 287 15.29 12.42 -22.94
CA VAL A 287 16.55 12.93 -23.49
C VAL A 287 16.27 13.56 -24.85
N VAL A 288 16.46 14.87 -24.95
CA VAL A 288 16.29 15.62 -26.20
C VAL A 288 17.29 15.11 -27.24
N GLY A 289 16.91 15.11 -28.52
CA GLY A 289 17.71 14.55 -29.61
C GLY A 289 17.72 13.01 -29.69
N VAL A 290 17.61 12.30 -28.56
CA VAL A 290 17.66 10.83 -28.49
C VAL A 290 16.27 10.19 -28.47
N ASN A 291 15.38 10.69 -27.62
CA ASN A 291 14.05 10.11 -27.44
C ASN A 291 13.01 10.67 -28.43
N SER A 292 11.98 9.87 -28.70
CA SER A 292 10.75 10.29 -29.36
C SER A 292 9.55 10.20 -28.41
N LYS A 293 8.56 11.08 -28.63
CA LYS A 293 7.29 11.04 -27.89
C LYS A 293 6.59 9.70 -28.19
N PRO A 294 5.89 9.11 -27.20
CA PRO A 294 5.15 7.88 -27.42
C PRO A 294 3.96 8.13 -28.35
N GLU A 295 3.59 7.12 -29.15
CA GLU A 295 2.36 7.20 -29.92
C GLU A 295 1.15 7.22 -28.98
N LEU A 296 0.21 8.13 -29.23
CA LEU A 296 -1.00 8.23 -28.44
C LEU A 296 -2.05 7.23 -28.95
N PRO A 297 -2.79 6.57 -28.05
CA PRO A 297 -3.94 5.76 -28.45
C PRO A 297 -5.01 6.66 -29.07
N GLU A 298 -5.82 6.10 -29.98
CA GLU A 298 -6.78 6.85 -30.81
C GLU A 298 -7.72 7.75 -30.00
N HIS A 299 -8.22 7.23 -28.87
CA HIS A 299 -9.11 7.97 -27.97
C HIS A 299 -8.47 9.20 -27.29
N LEU A 300 -7.14 9.38 -27.35
CA LEU A 300 -6.44 10.55 -26.81
C LEU A 300 -5.90 11.51 -27.87
N LYS A 301 -5.75 11.08 -29.12
CA LYS A 301 -5.08 11.86 -30.18
C LYS A 301 -5.71 13.26 -30.32
N ASN A 302 -7.03 13.30 -30.48
CA ASN A 302 -7.78 14.51 -30.85
C ASN A 302 -8.33 15.31 -29.65
N ILE A 303 -7.97 14.94 -28.42
CA ILE A 303 -8.44 15.68 -27.23
C ILE A 303 -7.68 17.01 -27.11
N THR A 304 -8.43 18.12 -27.20
CA THR A 304 -7.93 19.48 -27.00
C THR A 304 -7.82 19.83 -25.50
N PRO A 305 -7.01 20.84 -25.11
CA PRO A 305 -6.97 21.32 -23.73
C PRO A 305 -8.35 21.73 -23.18
N ALA A 306 -9.18 22.39 -23.99
CA ALA A 306 -10.54 22.77 -23.60
C ALA A 306 -11.42 21.55 -23.32
N GLN A 307 -11.36 20.54 -24.20
CA GLN A 307 -12.12 19.31 -24.01
C GLN A 307 -11.62 18.50 -22.82
N ALA A 308 -10.31 18.45 -22.57
CA ALA A 308 -9.75 17.78 -21.39
C ALA A 308 -10.24 18.41 -20.07
N LYS A 309 -10.40 19.74 -20.03
CA LYS A 309 -10.99 20.47 -18.89
C LYS A 309 -12.47 20.15 -18.71
N ALA A 310 -13.25 20.16 -19.79
CA ALA A 310 -14.66 19.79 -19.77
C ALA A 310 -14.86 18.33 -19.29
N ASN A 311 -14.04 17.41 -19.80
CA ASN A 311 -14.02 16.01 -19.41
C ASN A 311 -13.70 15.84 -17.91
N ALA A 312 -12.76 16.64 -17.36
CA ALA A 312 -12.45 16.61 -15.93
C ALA A 312 -13.68 16.93 -15.07
N ASN A 313 -14.50 17.92 -15.47
CA ASN A 313 -15.74 18.26 -14.78
C ASN A 313 -16.77 17.13 -14.83
N ALA A 314 -16.99 16.54 -16.01
CA ALA A 314 -17.91 15.42 -16.17
C ALA A 314 -17.44 14.17 -15.38
N GLN A 315 -16.13 13.89 -15.37
CA GLN A 315 -15.57 12.82 -14.55
C GLN A 315 -15.73 13.11 -13.05
N ALA A 316 -15.54 14.35 -12.61
CA ALA A 316 -15.75 14.74 -11.21
C ALA A 316 -17.22 14.49 -10.78
N LYS A 317 -18.19 14.82 -11.64
CA LYS A 317 -19.62 14.48 -11.44
C LYS A 317 -19.82 12.97 -11.32
N GLN A 318 -19.20 12.17 -12.20
CA GLN A 318 -19.26 10.70 -12.12
C GLN A 318 -18.75 10.20 -10.76
N ARG A 319 -17.57 10.67 -10.32
CA ARG A 319 -16.98 10.26 -9.04
C ARG A 319 -17.84 10.68 -7.85
N ALA A 320 -18.54 11.82 -7.92
CA ALA A 320 -19.48 12.24 -6.89
C ALA A 320 -20.69 11.29 -6.79
N ILE A 321 -21.28 10.91 -7.92
CA ILE A 321 -22.42 9.97 -7.95
C ILE A 321 -21.98 8.59 -7.43
N GLU A 322 -20.83 8.07 -7.86
CA GLU A 322 -20.30 6.78 -7.38
C GLU A 322 -20.07 6.75 -5.86
N ARG A 323 -19.49 7.82 -5.29
CA ARG A 323 -19.35 7.96 -3.83
C ARG A 323 -20.72 7.97 -3.14
N SER A 324 -21.71 8.64 -3.73
CA SER A 324 -23.07 8.71 -3.20
C SER A 324 -23.79 7.36 -3.24
N ILE A 325 -23.61 6.57 -4.31
CA ILE A 325 -24.09 5.18 -4.40
C ILE A 325 -23.45 4.33 -3.31
N ARG A 326 -22.12 4.40 -3.17
CA ARG A 326 -21.40 3.67 -2.12
C ARG A 326 -21.92 4.01 -0.74
N LYS A 327 -22.06 5.30 -0.43
CA LYS A 327 -22.58 5.77 0.85
C LYS A 327 -24.01 5.28 1.11
N SER A 328 -24.85 5.24 0.08
CA SER A 328 -26.22 4.73 0.20
C SER A 328 -26.24 3.21 0.47
N LYS A 329 -25.32 2.45 -0.13
CA LYS A 329 -25.18 1.01 0.17
C LYS A 329 -24.63 0.75 1.56
N GLU A 330 -23.69 1.56 2.04
CA GLU A 330 -23.22 1.55 3.42
C GLU A 330 -24.38 1.80 4.40
N LEU A 331 -25.19 2.84 4.15
CA LEU A 331 -26.36 3.16 4.97
C LEU A 331 -27.43 2.06 4.92
N LEU A 332 -27.65 1.46 3.75
CA LEU A 332 -28.53 0.30 3.59
C LEU A 332 -28.05 -0.90 4.43
N HIS A 333 -26.74 -1.16 4.47
CA HIS A 333 -26.17 -2.21 5.32
C HIS A 333 -26.45 -1.94 6.80
N VAL A 334 -26.22 -0.71 7.27
CA VAL A 334 -26.53 -0.30 8.64
C VAL A 334 -28.03 -0.44 8.95
N ALA A 335 -28.90 0.01 8.04
CA ALA A 335 -30.35 -0.11 8.21
C ALA A 335 -30.80 -1.58 8.32
N LYS A 336 -30.21 -2.48 7.51
CA LYS A 336 -30.44 -3.92 7.60
C LYS A 336 -29.99 -4.51 8.92
N GLN A 337 -28.83 -4.09 9.44
CA GLN A 337 -28.38 -4.53 10.76
C GLN A 337 -29.33 -4.06 11.87
N LEU A 338 -29.87 -2.83 11.76
CA LEU A 338 -30.84 -2.30 12.71
C LEU A 338 -32.21 -2.97 12.60
N GLY A 339 -32.56 -3.53 11.43
CA GLY A 339 -33.88 -4.12 11.17
C GLY A 339 -34.97 -3.08 10.88
N ASP A 340 -34.59 -1.84 10.57
CA ASP A 340 -35.50 -0.73 10.31
C ASP A 340 -36.04 -0.78 8.88
N LYS A 341 -37.28 -1.25 8.72
CA LYS A 341 -37.90 -1.46 7.40
C LYS A 341 -38.05 -0.18 6.59
N GLU A 342 -38.32 0.95 7.25
CA GLU A 342 -38.49 2.25 6.59
C GLU A 342 -37.14 2.73 6.03
N LEU A 343 -36.09 2.70 6.86
CA LEU A 343 -34.74 3.06 6.43
C LEU A 343 -34.20 2.11 5.35
N ILE A 344 -34.52 0.82 5.42
CA ILE A 344 -34.16 -0.15 4.38
C ILE A 344 -34.78 0.25 3.05
N SER A 345 -36.09 0.50 3.02
CA SER A 345 -36.82 0.91 1.81
C SER A 345 -36.26 2.22 1.24
N GLN A 346 -36.05 3.22 2.12
CA GLN A 346 -35.46 4.50 1.76
C GLN A 346 -34.10 4.32 1.08
N TYR A 347 -33.15 3.62 1.72
CA TYR A 347 -31.80 3.47 1.19
C TYR A 347 -31.72 2.56 -0.03
N GLN A 348 -32.67 1.63 -0.23
CA GLN A 348 -32.80 0.88 -1.48
C GLN A 348 -33.21 1.79 -2.65
N SER A 349 -34.24 2.62 -2.45
CA SER A 349 -34.69 3.60 -3.44
C SER A 349 -33.57 4.58 -3.82
N ASP A 350 -32.85 5.07 -2.81
CA ASP A 350 -31.67 5.92 -2.95
C ASP A 350 -30.54 5.31 -3.78
N VAL A 351 -30.30 4.00 -3.65
CA VAL A 351 -29.30 3.30 -4.46
C VAL A 351 -29.77 3.19 -5.91
N SER A 352 -31.07 2.94 -6.13
CA SER A 352 -31.64 2.86 -7.48
C SER A 352 -31.54 4.20 -8.21
N SER A 353 -32.09 5.26 -7.62
CA SER A 353 -32.13 6.59 -8.23
C SER A 353 -30.74 7.13 -8.60
N LYS A 354 -29.75 6.91 -7.72
CA LYS A 354 -28.36 7.33 -7.97
C LYS A 354 -27.69 6.49 -9.05
N ARG A 355 -28.05 5.21 -9.21
CA ARG A 355 -27.57 4.38 -10.32
C ARG A 355 -28.15 4.84 -11.65
N ASP A 356 -29.41 5.23 -11.66
CA ASP A 356 -30.06 5.77 -12.86
C ASP A 356 -29.40 7.10 -13.27
N ALA A 357 -29.12 7.98 -12.30
CA ALA A 357 -28.36 9.20 -12.54
C ALA A 357 -26.94 8.92 -13.08
N LEU A 358 -26.26 7.90 -12.57
CA LEU A 358 -24.94 7.49 -13.07
C LEU A 358 -25.01 6.97 -14.51
N ASN A 359 -25.99 6.10 -14.80
CA ASN A 359 -26.21 5.56 -16.13
C ASN A 359 -26.53 6.68 -17.13
N TYR A 360 -27.42 7.61 -16.76
CA TYR A 360 -27.72 8.79 -17.57
C TYR A 360 -26.46 9.60 -17.87
N LEU A 361 -25.64 9.91 -16.85
CA LEU A 361 -24.39 10.65 -17.06
C LEU A 361 -23.44 9.92 -18.02
N ILE A 362 -23.28 8.61 -17.86
CA ILE A 362 -22.37 7.80 -18.69
C ILE A 362 -22.87 7.71 -20.13
N ASN A 363 -24.16 7.45 -20.34
CA ASN A 363 -24.75 7.35 -21.67
C ASN A 363 -24.65 8.67 -22.47
N ASN A 364 -24.60 9.81 -21.77
CA ASN A 364 -24.43 11.12 -22.38
C ASN A 364 -22.95 11.56 -22.51
N ASN A 365 -21.98 10.74 -22.12
CA ASN A 365 -20.55 11.07 -22.17
C ASN A 365 -19.71 9.85 -22.60
N ALA A 366 -19.39 9.75 -23.90
CA ALA A 366 -18.74 8.57 -24.48
C ALA A 366 -17.37 8.20 -23.86
N PHE A 367 -16.65 9.15 -23.25
CA PHE A 367 -15.36 8.89 -22.60
C PHE A 367 -15.48 8.38 -21.14
N LEU A 368 -16.68 8.41 -20.56
CA LEU A 368 -16.92 7.91 -19.21
C LEU A 368 -17.23 6.42 -19.25
N HIS A 369 -16.69 5.69 -18.27
CA HIS A 369 -16.92 4.25 -18.12
C HIS A 369 -17.38 3.93 -16.71
N ARG A 370 -18.34 3.02 -16.59
CA ARG A 370 -18.86 2.56 -15.29
C ARG A 370 -17.93 1.53 -14.68
N TYR A 371 -17.48 1.78 -13.46
CA TYR A 371 -16.67 0.83 -12.71
C TYR A 371 -17.44 0.37 -11.47
N GLN A 372 -18.14 -0.77 -11.56
CA GLN A 372 -18.98 -1.27 -10.47
C GLN A 372 -18.24 -1.42 -9.13
N ALA A 373 -16.93 -1.74 -9.17
CA ALA A 373 -16.09 -1.81 -7.97
C ALA A 373 -16.11 -0.51 -7.15
N ARG A 374 -16.24 0.66 -7.78
CA ARG A 374 -16.30 1.96 -7.11
C ARG A 374 -17.61 2.20 -6.38
N GLU A 375 -18.66 1.47 -6.71
CA GLU A 375 -19.98 1.59 -6.08
C GLU A 375 -20.19 0.59 -4.94
N LYS A 376 -19.32 -0.42 -4.77
CA LYS A 376 -19.44 -1.43 -3.70
C LYS A 376 -19.13 -0.79 -2.34
N ARG A 377 -19.77 -1.28 -1.25
CA ARG A 377 -19.45 -0.92 0.15
C ARG A 377 -17.95 -1.04 0.40
N TYR A 378 -17.40 -2.19 0.04
CA TYR A 378 -15.99 -2.44 -0.21
C TYR A 378 -15.86 -3.74 -1.04
N ASN A 379 -14.69 -4.01 -1.60
CA ASN A 379 -14.41 -5.21 -2.42
C ASN A 379 -13.38 -6.13 -1.75
N ASN A 380 -13.60 -6.44 -0.48
CA ASN A 380 -12.70 -7.14 0.46
C ASN A 380 -11.21 -6.74 0.30
N PRO A 381 -10.87 -5.44 0.29
CA PRO A 381 -9.49 -4.99 0.08
C PRO A 381 -8.53 -5.57 1.13
N TYR A 382 -8.96 -5.72 2.39
CA TYR A 382 -8.11 -6.29 3.43
C TYR A 382 -7.65 -7.72 3.09
N THR A 383 -8.58 -8.60 2.73
CA THR A 383 -8.26 -10.00 2.38
C THR A 383 -7.34 -10.07 1.18
N LYS A 384 -7.57 -9.23 0.17
CA LYS A 384 -6.70 -9.13 -0.99
C LYS A 384 -5.28 -8.72 -0.57
N THR A 385 -5.14 -7.62 0.15
CA THR A 385 -3.83 -7.14 0.64
C THR A 385 -3.14 -8.15 1.53
N GLN A 386 -3.87 -8.80 2.45
CA GLN A 386 -3.34 -9.86 3.30
C GLN A 386 -2.77 -11.01 2.46
N SER A 387 -3.53 -11.49 1.47
CA SER A 387 -3.08 -12.57 0.58
C SER A 387 -1.84 -12.18 -0.22
N GLU A 388 -1.75 -10.94 -0.70
CA GLU A 388 -0.58 -10.44 -1.42
C GLU A 388 0.65 -10.37 -0.49
N VAL A 389 0.49 -9.90 0.74
CA VAL A 389 1.56 -9.88 1.75
C VAL A 389 2.03 -11.30 2.09
N GLU A 390 1.11 -12.25 2.26
CA GLU A 390 1.43 -13.66 2.53
C GLU A 390 2.17 -14.31 1.35
N VAL A 391 1.69 -14.11 0.13
CA VAL A 391 2.35 -14.60 -1.10
C VAL A 391 3.76 -14.02 -1.22
N ARG A 392 3.95 -12.72 -0.93
CA ARG A 392 5.30 -12.10 -0.95
C ARG A 392 6.22 -12.70 0.11
N LYS A 393 5.72 -12.99 1.32
CA LYS A 393 6.50 -13.66 2.38
C LYS A 393 6.93 -15.07 1.95
N GLU A 394 6.02 -15.85 1.36
CA GLU A 394 6.33 -17.19 0.86
C GLU A 394 7.31 -17.15 -0.31
N LYS A 395 7.15 -16.20 -1.24
CA LYS A 395 8.11 -15.98 -2.33
C LYS A 395 9.50 -15.61 -1.79
N ALA A 396 9.60 -14.72 -0.81
CA ALA A 396 10.88 -14.35 -0.22
C ALA A 396 11.58 -15.55 0.47
N LYS A 397 10.82 -16.45 1.11
CA LYS A 397 11.37 -17.70 1.66
C LYS A 397 11.87 -18.63 0.55
N LEU A 398 11.10 -18.75 -0.53
CA LEU A 398 11.46 -19.54 -1.71
C LEU A 398 12.73 -19.03 -2.37
N ASP A 399 12.85 -17.71 -2.57
CA ASP A 399 14.02 -17.09 -3.17
C ASP A 399 15.28 -17.32 -2.29
N LYS A 400 15.19 -17.09 -0.97
CA LYS A 400 16.27 -17.44 -0.04
C LYS A 400 16.67 -18.91 -0.09
N ARG A 401 15.71 -19.82 -0.24
CA ARG A 401 15.99 -21.25 -0.40
C ARG A 401 16.76 -21.52 -1.70
N ARG A 402 16.32 -20.92 -2.81
CA ARG A 402 16.98 -21.02 -4.12
C ARG A 402 18.39 -20.43 -4.09
N ASP A 403 18.63 -19.35 -3.35
CA ASP A 403 19.95 -18.76 -3.17
C ASP A 403 20.88 -19.74 -2.44
N VAL A 404 20.40 -20.38 -1.37
CA VAL A 404 21.14 -21.43 -0.66
C VAL A 404 21.44 -22.61 -1.58
N GLU A 405 20.46 -23.11 -2.32
CA GLU A 405 20.65 -24.21 -3.27
C GLU A 405 21.68 -23.83 -4.35
N SER A 406 21.53 -22.66 -4.98
CA SER A 406 22.39 -22.20 -6.07
C SER A 406 23.83 -21.94 -5.61
N ALA A 407 24.03 -21.46 -4.39
CA ALA A 407 25.37 -21.25 -3.83
C ALA A 407 26.15 -22.55 -3.61
N ILE A 408 25.46 -23.70 -3.53
CA ILE A 408 26.09 -25.01 -3.29
C ILE A 408 26.33 -25.76 -4.61
N ILE A 409 25.58 -25.48 -5.67
CA ILE A 409 25.76 -26.12 -6.98
C ILE A 409 27.19 -25.89 -7.49
N GLY A 410 27.90 -26.99 -7.76
CA GLY A 410 29.28 -26.94 -8.27
C GLY A 410 30.35 -26.59 -7.22
N VAL A 411 30.00 -26.56 -5.93
CA VAL A 411 30.98 -26.37 -4.85
C VAL A 411 31.56 -27.72 -4.42
N GLU A 412 32.88 -27.78 -4.29
CA GLU A 412 33.62 -28.91 -3.74
C GLU A 412 34.21 -28.56 -2.37
N THR A 413 34.45 -29.58 -1.54
CA THR A 413 35.18 -29.43 -0.29
C THR A 413 36.65 -29.10 -0.53
N SER A 414 37.33 -28.61 0.52
CA SER A 414 38.80 -28.52 0.54
C SER A 414 39.50 -29.86 0.29
N GLU A 415 38.78 -30.98 0.39
CA GLU A 415 39.26 -32.34 0.10
C GLU A 415 38.76 -32.86 -1.27
N GLY A 416 38.14 -32.02 -2.11
CA GLY A 416 37.71 -32.37 -3.47
C GLY A 416 36.37 -33.10 -3.58
N ILE A 417 35.54 -33.11 -2.52
CA ILE A 417 34.25 -33.82 -2.51
C ILE A 417 33.15 -32.88 -3.05
N PRO A 418 32.42 -33.25 -4.12
CA PRO A 418 31.35 -32.41 -4.67
C PRO A 418 30.14 -32.37 -3.73
N LEU A 419 29.67 -31.17 -3.38
CA LEU A 419 28.57 -30.99 -2.45
C LEU A 419 27.20 -31.15 -3.08
N LYS A 420 26.27 -31.67 -2.29
CA LYS A 420 24.83 -31.71 -2.59
C LYS A 420 24.03 -31.24 -1.39
N ILE A 421 22.97 -30.48 -1.64
CA ILE A 421 22.03 -30.04 -0.61
C ILE A 421 20.61 -30.45 -0.95
N THR A 422 19.90 -30.99 0.04
CA THR A 422 18.48 -31.33 -0.12
C THR A 422 17.60 -30.12 0.16
N LYS A 423 16.41 -30.09 -0.44
CA LYS A 423 15.37 -29.06 -0.19
C LYS A 423 15.14 -28.83 1.30
N HIS A 424 15.00 -29.91 2.09
CA HIS A 424 14.76 -29.83 3.53
C HIS A 424 15.92 -29.15 4.27
N LEU A 425 17.17 -29.34 3.85
CA LEU A 425 18.32 -28.69 4.49
C LEU A 425 18.48 -27.24 4.08
N ALA A 426 18.19 -26.90 2.82
CA ALA A 426 18.12 -25.51 2.41
C ALA A 426 17.06 -24.75 3.23
N GLU A 427 15.88 -25.35 3.44
CA GLU A 427 14.84 -24.80 4.32
C GLU A 427 15.32 -24.63 5.77
N ARG A 428 16.02 -25.64 6.33
CA ARG A 428 16.61 -25.52 7.68
C ARG A 428 17.69 -24.43 7.77
N ALA A 429 18.49 -24.23 6.72
CA ALA A 429 19.49 -23.17 6.67
C ALA A 429 18.84 -21.78 6.72
N VAL A 430 17.79 -21.58 5.92
CA VAL A 430 16.99 -20.34 5.91
C VAL A 430 16.34 -20.10 7.27
N LEU A 431 15.74 -21.11 7.90
CA LEU A 431 15.14 -21.00 9.24
C LEU A 431 16.17 -20.65 10.34
N ARG A 432 17.43 -21.06 10.17
CA ARG A 432 18.54 -20.74 11.08
C ARG A 432 19.22 -19.41 10.76
N ASN A 433 18.71 -18.65 9.78
CA ASN A 433 19.27 -17.39 9.30
C ASN A 433 20.75 -17.51 8.90
N ILE A 434 21.11 -18.62 8.27
CA ILE A 434 22.48 -18.90 7.81
C ILE A 434 22.66 -18.32 6.40
N ALA A 435 23.71 -17.52 6.19
CA ALA A 435 24.02 -16.99 4.87
C ALA A 435 24.60 -18.08 3.96
N PRO A 436 24.20 -18.16 2.67
CA PRO A 436 24.74 -19.14 1.73
C PRO A 436 26.27 -19.12 1.64
N ILE A 437 26.87 -17.92 1.63
CA ILE A 437 28.32 -17.73 1.58
C ILE A 437 29.03 -18.35 2.79
N ASP A 438 28.44 -18.26 3.99
CA ASP A 438 29.06 -18.81 5.19
C ASP A 438 29.10 -20.36 5.16
N ILE A 439 28.16 -21.00 4.46
CA ILE A 439 28.15 -22.45 4.24
C ILE A 439 29.32 -22.82 3.31
N VAL A 440 29.46 -22.10 2.19
CA VAL A 440 30.57 -22.30 1.23
C VAL A 440 31.92 -22.09 1.90
N ASP A 441 32.08 -20.99 2.64
CA ASP A 441 33.30 -20.65 3.38
C ASP A 441 33.66 -21.74 4.39
N SER A 442 32.66 -22.29 5.10
CA SER A 442 32.90 -23.35 6.08
C SER A 442 33.49 -24.62 5.48
N ILE A 443 33.28 -24.84 4.18
CA ILE A 443 33.69 -26.04 3.45
C ILE A 443 35.00 -25.82 2.68
N ARG A 444 35.14 -24.66 2.02
CA ARG A 444 36.34 -24.29 1.26
C ARG A 444 37.50 -23.86 2.16
N GLU A 445 37.20 -23.09 3.21
CA GLU A 445 38.20 -22.55 4.15
C GLU A 445 37.83 -22.88 5.62
N PRO A 446 37.77 -24.18 5.98
CA PRO A 446 37.45 -24.58 7.34
C PRO A 446 38.56 -24.15 8.31
N LEU A 447 38.18 -23.64 9.48
CA LEU A 447 39.09 -23.50 10.64
C LEU A 447 39.58 -24.87 11.12
N LYS A 448 38.75 -25.90 11.00
CA LYS A 448 39.09 -27.27 11.33
C LYS A 448 38.18 -28.26 10.63
N ILE A 449 38.77 -29.32 10.10
CA ILE A 449 38.06 -30.53 9.66
C ILE A 449 38.13 -31.55 10.80
N ALA A 450 36.98 -32.04 11.26
CA ALA A 450 36.89 -33.06 12.29
C ALA A 450 37.05 -34.47 11.68
N PRO A 451 37.53 -35.46 12.45
CA PRO A 451 37.60 -36.84 11.97
C PRO A 451 36.20 -37.37 11.62
N ILE A 452 36.14 -38.29 10.65
CA ILE A 452 34.92 -38.95 10.22
C ILE A 452 34.33 -39.76 11.38
N LYS A 453 33.01 -39.65 11.57
CA LYS A 453 32.24 -40.40 12.58
C LYS A 453 31.17 -41.24 11.91
N TYR A 454 30.99 -42.45 12.41
CA TYR A 454 29.95 -43.37 11.97
C TYR A 454 28.82 -43.38 13.00
N ASP A 455 27.58 -43.48 12.52
CA ASP A 455 26.41 -43.71 13.39
C ASP A 455 26.16 -45.21 13.62
N ASN A 456 25.13 -45.55 14.40
CA ASN A 456 24.76 -46.93 14.71
C ASN A 456 24.28 -47.75 13.49
N LEU A 457 24.17 -47.13 12.32
CA LEU A 457 23.80 -47.72 11.05
C LEU A 457 24.97 -47.65 10.04
N ASP A 458 26.20 -47.46 10.53
CA ASP A 458 27.44 -47.36 9.76
C ASP A 458 27.46 -46.25 8.68
N ARG A 459 26.68 -45.18 8.87
CA ARG A 459 26.69 -44.03 7.94
C ARG A 459 27.76 -43.02 8.35
N PRO A 460 28.71 -42.64 7.46
CA PRO A 460 29.76 -41.71 7.80
C PRO A 460 29.28 -40.26 7.76
N SER A 461 29.86 -39.44 8.64
CA SER A 461 29.67 -38.00 8.68
C SER A 461 30.97 -37.30 9.04
N GLN A 462 31.26 -36.19 8.36
CA GLN A 462 32.45 -35.38 8.57
C GLN A 462 32.04 -33.93 8.81
N LYS A 463 32.63 -33.30 9.83
CA LYS A 463 32.27 -31.94 10.24
C LYS A 463 33.37 -30.96 9.84
N TYR A 464 32.99 -29.97 9.05
CA TYR A 464 33.80 -28.82 8.67
C TYR A 464 33.40 -27.62 9.55
N ILE A 465 34.36 -27.06 10.27
CA ILE A 465 34.14 -25.96 11.21
C ILE A 465 34.60 -24.67 10.56
N GLY A 466 33.67 -23.83 10.10
CA GLY A 466 33.96 -22.50 9.58
C GLY A 466 33.89 -21.41 10.66
N LYS A 467 34.29 -20.19 10.27
CA LYS A 467 34.31 -19.00 11.16
C LYS A 467 32.92 -18.64 11.69
N ARG A 468 31.90 -18.69 10.84
CA ARG A 468 30.51 -18.36 11.19
C ARG A 468 29.58 -19.56 11.23
N VAL A 469 29.80 -20.55 10.36
CA VAL A 469 28.96 -21.74 10.22
C VAL A 469 29.80 -22.99 10.32
N SER A 470 29.24 -24.04 10.91
CA SER A 470 29.77 -25.40 10.86
C SER A 470 28.84 -26.24 9.98
N THR A 471 29.43 -26.96 9.04
CA THR A 471 28.72 -27.81 8.08
C THR A 471 29.13 -29.26 8.28
N VAL A 472 28.15 -30.15 8.36
CA VAL A 472 28.37 -31.60 8.43
C VAL A 472 27.93 -32.19 7.11
N ILE A 473 28.78 -33.00 6.50
CA ILE A 473 28.50 -33.69 5.25
C ILE A 473 28.70 -35.19 5.41
N ASN A 474 28.09 -35.98 4.52
CA ASN A 474 28.50 -37.35 4.29
C ASN A 474 29.69 -37.33 3.32
N PRO A 475 30.88 -37.81 3.72
CA PRO A 475 32.08 -37.74 2.90
C PRO A 475 32.05 -38.68 1.67
N ILE A 476 31.13 -39.65 1.62
CA ILE A 476 31.03 -40.59 0.48
C ILE A 476 30.30 -39.94 -0.70
N ASP A 477 29.16 -39.32 -0.44
CA ASP A 477 28.25 -38.83 -1.50
C ASP A 477 28.17 -37.30 -1.57
N GLY A 478 28.83 -36.60 -0.65
CA GLY A 478 28.88 -35.15 -0.56
C GLY A 478 27.58 -34.49 -0.09
N ASN A 479 26.60 -35.29 0.37
CA ASN A 479 25.35 -34.75 0.88
C ASN A 479 25.60 -33.99 2.18
N ILE A 480 25.20 -32.72 2.22
CA ILE A 480 25.12 -31.98 3.46
C ILE A 480 24.10 -32.70 4.36
N VAL A 481 24.44 -32.87 5.64
CA VAL A 481 23.60 -33.51 6.67
C VAL A 481 23.00 -32.45 7.59
N THR A 482 23.80 -31.45 7.98
CA THR A 482 23.29 -30.31 8.77
C THR A 482 24.22 -29.11 8.71
N VAL A 483 23.65 -27.92 8.90
CA VAL A 483 24.35 -26.63 8.98
C VAL A 483 23.88 -25.85 10.20
N TYR A 484 24.80 -25.27 10.97
CA TYR A 484 24.46 -24.46 12.13
C TYR A 484 25.54 -23.42 12.43
N ALA A 485 25.17 -22.34 13.12
CA ALA A 485 26.11 -21.30 13.52
C ALA A 485 27.23 -21.86 14.41
N THR A 486 28.47 -21.54 14.08
CA THR A 486 29.63 -21.89 14.90
C THR A 486 29.62 -21.06 16.18
N SER A 487 29.54 -21.73 17.34
CA SER A 487 29.57 -21.04 18.64
C SER A 487 30.84 -20.21 18.83
N THR A 488 30.74 -19.11 19.57
CA THR A 488 31.87 -18.22 19.90
C THR A 488 33.04 -18.98 20.54
N ARG A 489 32.75 -19.98 21.40
CA ARG A 489 33.76 -20.84 22.03
C ARG A 489 34.56 -21.65 21.00
N ILE A 490 33.87 -22.26 20.03
CA ILE A 490 34.51 -23.06 18.98
C ILE A 490 35.32 -22.14 18.04
N ARG A 491 34.77 -20.96 17.71
CA ARG A 491 35.47 -19.96 16.89
C ARG A 491 36.77 -19.50 17.55
N LYS A 492 36.78 -19.21 18.85
CA LYS A 492 38.00 -18.85 19.59
C LYS A 492 39.01 -20.00 19.65
N LYS A 493 38.53 -21.24 19.84
CA LYS A 493 39.39 -22.42 19.95
C LYS A 493 40.16 -22.72 18.66
N TYR A 494 39.54 -22.56 17.49
CA TYR A 494 40.12 -22.96 16.20
C TYR A 494 40.46 -21.80 15.27
N GLY A 495 39.94 -20.59 15.52
CA GLY A 495 40.18 -19.40 14.69
C GLY A 495 41.32 -18.51 15.17
N GLY A 496 41.84 -18.72 16.39
CA GLY A 496 42.82 -17.83 17.02
C GLY A 496 42.24 -16.47 17.41
N ASN A 497 42.91 -15.73 18.31
CA ASN A 497 42.56 -14.34 18.65
C ASN A 497 42.94 -13.41 17.47
N ARG A 498 42.15 -13.41 16.40
CA ARG A 498 42.20 -12.40 15.34
C ARG A 498 40.87 -11.67 15.24
#